data_AF-A0A1Q4C3W1-F1
#
_entry.id   AF-A0A1Q4C3W1-F1
#
_cell.length_a   1.000
_cell.length_b   1.000
_cell.length_c   1.000
_cell.angle_alpha   90.00
_cell.angle_beta   90.00
_cell.angle_gamma   90.00
#
_symmetry.space_group_name_H-M   'P 1'
#
loop_
_entity.id
_entity.type
_entity.pdbx_description
1 polymer ?
#
loop_
_entity_poly.entity_id
_entity_poly.type
_entity_poly.pdbx_seq_one_letter_code
_entity_poly.pdbx_strand_id
1 'polypeptide(L)' 'MLDDLPEMIPITVRELDTIQIYLGDLIDQLPTGTAPDALTQPISIPRAEGPSGLPSLDRA' A
#
# COMPACT_ATOMS: atom_id res chain seq x y z
N MET A 1 -14.37 -8.23 22.97
CA MET A 1 -12.94 -8.31 23.36
C MET A 1 -12.00 -8.30 22.15
N LEU A 2 -12.48 -8.59 20.92
CA LEU A 2 -11.74 -8.30 19.69
C LEU A 2 -11.91 -6.81 19.27
N ASP A 3 -12.88 -6.14 19.88
CA ASP A 3 -13.29 -4.75 19.60
C ASP A 3 -12.33 -3.69 20.19
N ASP A 4 -11.38 -4.10 21.04
CA ASP A 4 -10.41 -3.21 21.71
C ASP A 4 -9.04 -3.19 21.01
N LEU A 5 -8.93 -3.80 19.82
CA LEU A 5 -7.68 -3.77 19.06
C LEU A 5 -7.54 -2.44 18.30
N PRO A 6 -6.31 -1.89 18.23
CA PRO A 6 -6.09 -0.68 17.47
C PRO A 6 -6.33 -0.93 15.98
N GLU A 7 -7.01 0.00 15.32
CA GLU A 7 -7.25 -0.02 13.87
C GLU A 7 -5.94 -0.05 13.06
N MET A 8 -4.88 0.53 13.62
CA MET A 8 -3.57 0.61 12.99
C MET A 8 -2.45 0.27 13.98
N ILE A 9 -1.54 -0.59 13.53
CA ILE A 9 -0.31 -0.89 14.27
C ILE A 9 0.77 0.06 13.77
N PRO A 10 1.40 0.87 14.66
CA PRO A 10 2.48 1.76 14.25
C PRO A 10 3.69 0.94 13.81
N ILE A 11 4.30 1.34 12.69
CA ILE A 11 5.51 0.75 12.14
C ILE A 11 6.65 1.74 12.33
N THR A 12 7.78 1.27 12.85
CA THR A 12 9.01 2.08 12.98
C THR A 12 9.72 2.23 11.62
N VAL A 13 10.56 3.26 11.50
CA VAL A 13 11.35 3.49 10.28
C VAL A 13 12.20 2.25 9.92
N ARG A 14 12.81 1.60 10.92
CA ARG A 14 13.64 0.40 10.71
C ARG A 14 12.83 -0.78 10.20
N GLU A 15 11.63 -0.99 10.73
CA GLU A 15 10.72 -2.04 10.28
C GLU A 15 10.26 -1.76 8.84
N LEU A 16 9.95 -0.51 8.53
CA LEU A 16 9.58 -0.10 7.18
C LEU A 16 10.74 -0.32 6.19
N ASP A 17 11.97 0.04 6.54
CA ASP A 17 13.15 -0.21 5.72
C ASP A 17 13.35 -1.71 5.44
N THR A 18 13.16 -2.54 6.47
CA THR A 18 13.28 -4.00 6.34
C THR A 18 12.24 -4.57 5.38
N ILE A 19 10.99 -4.11 5.49
CA ILE A 19 9.91 -4.51 4.58
C ILE A 19 10.22 -4.09 3.14
N GLN A 20 10.67 -2.84 2.95
CA GLN A 20 11.01 -2.32 1.62
C GLN A 20 12.14 -3.10 0.95
N ILE A 21 13.21 -3.41 1.70
CA ILE A 21 14.32 -4.22 1.18
C ILE A 21 13.84 -5.60 0.77
N TYR A 22 13.12 -6.29 1.66
CA TYR A 22 12.61 -7.63 1.39
C TYR A 22 11.68 -7.66 0.16
N LEU A 23 10.77 -6.69 0.05
CA LEU A 23 9.87 -6.59 -1.11
C LEU A 23 10.64 -6.25 -2.40
N GLY A 24 11.65 -5.38 -2.33
CA GLY A 24 12.54 -5.10 -3.44
C GLY A 24 13.23 -6.36 -3.94
N ASP A 25 13.84 -7.13 -3.03
CA ASP A 25 14.50 -8.39 -3.35
C ASP A 25 13.53 -9.40 -3.99
N LEU A 26 12.28 -9.46 -3.51
CA LEU A 26 11.26 -10.33 -4.10
C LEU A 26 10.85 -9.89 -5.51
N ILE A 27 10.73 -8.58 -5.74
CA ILE A 27 10.41 -8.02 -7.06
C ILE A 27 11.54 -8.32 -8.05
N ASP A 28 12.80 -8.17 -7.63
CA ASP A 28 13.96 -8.45 -8.46
C ASP A 28 14.07 -9.94 -8.84
N GLN A 29 13.47 -10.82 -8.04
CA GLN A 29 13.37 -12.25 -8.33
C GLN A 29 12.21 -12.61 -9.28
N LEU A 30 11.31 -11.67 -9.59
CA LEU A 30 10.22 -11.93 -10.53
C LEU A 30 10.79 -12.05 -11.95
N PRO A 31 10.48 -13.13 -12.69
CA PRO A 31 10.92 -13.26 -14.06
C PRO A 31 10.32 -12.11 -14.89
N THR A 32 11.17 -11.34 -15.56
CA THR A 32 10.79 -10.23 -16.45
C THR A 32 10.11 -10.71 -17.76
N GLY A 33 9.56 -11.92 -17.77
CA GLY A 33 9.05 -12.61 -18.95
C GLY A 33 7.54 -12.74 -18.93
N THR A 34 6.89 -11.95 -19.80
CA THR A 34 5.51 -12.11 -20.31
C THR A 34 4.47 -12.53 -19.28
N ALA A 35 3.77 -11.56 -18.70
CA ALA A 35 2.50 -11.83 -18.03
C ALA A 35 1.57 -12.59 -19.00
N PRO A 36 1.02 -13.76 -18.64
CA PRO A 36 -0.19 -14.23 -19.29
C PRO A 36 -1.28 -13.18 -19.02
N ASP A 37 -2.07 -12.86 -20.05
CA ASP A 37 -3.08 -11.81 -20.17
C ASP A 37 -4.26 -11.90 -19.16
N ALA A 38 -4.08 -12.59 -18.03
CA ALA A 38 -5.16 -13.06 -17.17
C ALA A 38 -5.09 -12.57 -15.71
N LEU A 39 -4.11 -11.78 -15.29
CA LEU A 39 -3.95 -11.40 -13.87
C LEU A 39 -3.89 -9.89 -13.59
N THR A 40 -4.34 -9.03 -14.51
CA THR A 40 -4.69 -7.65 -14.16
C THR A 40 -6.14 -7.57 -13.70
N GLN A 41 -6.48 -8.23 -12.59
CA GLN A 41 -7.63 -7.77 -11.82
C GLN A 41 -7.15 -6.58 -10.99
N PRO A 42 -7.67 -5.36 -11.21
CA PRO A 42 -7.40 -4.27 -10.30
C PRO A 42 -7.86 -4.71 -8.91
N ILE A 43 -6.93 -4.76 -7.96
CA ILE A 43 -7.30 -4.92 -6.56
C ILE A 43 -8.08 -3.66 -6.21
N SER A 44 -9.40 -3.80 -6.07
CA SER A 44 -10.27 -2.75 -5.55
C SER A 44 -9.88 -2.53 -4.09
N ILE A 45 -9.00 -1.57 -3.84
CA ILE A 45 -8.76 -1.06 -2.50
C ILE A 45 -10.07 -0.36 -2.10
N PRO A 46 -10.79 -0.81 -1.06
CA PRO A 46 -11.97 -0.08 -0.60
C PRO A 46 -11.50 1.31 -0.19
N ARG A 47 -12.00 2.32 -0.91
CA ARG A 47 -11.79 3.72 -0.60
C ARG A 47 -12.28 3.95 0.82
N ALA A 48 -11.37 4.25 1.75
CA ALA A 48 -11.76 4.77 3.04
C ALA A 48 -12.50 6.09 2.80
N GLU A 49 -13.81 6.10 3.04
CA GLU A 49 -14.62 7.31 3.03
C GLU A 49 -14.25 8.15 4.26
N GLY A 50 -13.20 8.95 4.12
CA GLY A 50 -12.92 10.09 4.97
C GLY A 50 -13.32 11.38 4.23
N PRO A 51 -14.03 12.32 4.88
CA PRO A 51 -14.50 13.55 4.24
C PRO A 51 -13.28 14.39 3.85
N SER A 52 -12.95 14.37 2.55
CA SER A 52 -11.91 15.22 1.97
C SER A 52 -12.39 16.67 1.94
N GLY A 53 -12.37 17.31 3.10
CA GLY A 53 -12.36 18.75 3.26
C GLY A 53 -10.93 19.21 3.55
N LEU A 54 -10.08 19.26 2.53
CA LEU A 54 -8.87 20.09 2.57
C LEU A 54 -8.85 20.97 1.32
N PRO A 55 -8.61 22.29 1.48
CA PRO A 55 -8.89 23.29 0.46
C PRO A 55 -7.85 23.27 -0.67
N SER A 56 -8.32 23.46 -1.91
CA SER A 56 -7.45 23.76 -3.06
C SER A 56 -6.65 25.03 -2.78
N LEU A 57 -5.34 24.90 -2.61
CA LEU A 57 -4.42 26.03 -2.65
C LEU A 57 -3.99 26.26 -4.09
N ASP A 58 -4.91 26.83 -4.87
CA ASP A 58 -4.61 27.35 -6.21
C ASP A 58 -3.81 28.65 -6.02
N ARG A 59 -2.52 28.61 -6.35
CA ARG A 59 -1.65 29.78 -6.32
C ARG A 59 -1.55 30.32 -7.75
N ALA A 60 -2.26 31.41 -7.99
CA ALA A 60 -2.10 32.28 -9.17
C ALA A 60 -0.74 33.00 -9.17
#